data_AF-A0A6B1G619-F1
#
_entry.id   AF-A0A6B1G619-F1
#
_cell.length_a   1.000
_cell.length_b   1.000
_cell.length_c   1.000
_cell.angle_alpha   90.00
_cell.angle_beta   90.00
_cell.angle_gamma   90.00
#
_symmetry.space_group_name_H-M   'P 1'
#
loop_
_entity.id
_entity.type
_entity.pdbx_description
1 polymer ?
#
loop_
_entity_poly.entity_id
_entity_poly.type
_entity_poly.pdbx_seq_one_letter_code
_entity_poly.pdbx_strand_id
1 'polypeptide(L)'
;MGATAKPPSKDEFLPIEDVRTAVALAKEKYAGELHFQPNSKSEIDDNPYEKPTNVLAALEWLATTFYRSKMGEVKVHDFDKSIKKVCGWRYKRGQSKQTMHKYKPWYTTSFEGRTYWLERHVGTGSNKDSRYTIRIAFDWDKARRIVVIGYIGQHQQTDAT
;
A
#
# COMPACT_ATOMS: atom_id res chain seq x y z
N MET A 1 26.40 -28.03 -34.91
CA MET A 1 26.02 -28.78 -33.69
C MET A 1 26.67 -28.03 -32.53
N GLY A 2 26.01 -27.18 -31.75
CA GLY A 2 24.72 -27.34 -31.09
C GLY A 2 24.97 -27.13 -29.59
N ALA A 3 25.44 -25.93 -29.19
CA ALA A 3 25.54 -25.55 -27.79
C ALA A 3 24.29 -24.75 -27.42
N THR A 4 23.21 -25.46 -27.13
CA THR A 4 22.02 -24.87 -26.52
C THR A 4 22.31 -24.60 -25.06
N ALA A 5 22.80 -23.38 -24.78
CA ALA A 5 22.80 -22.85 -23.43
C ALA A 5 21.35 -22.59 -22.99
N LYS A 6 20.97 -23.32 -21.94
CA LYS A 6 19.85 -23.18 -20.99
C LYS A 6 18.89 -22.01 -21.22
N PRO A 7 17.55 -22.23 -21.29
CA PRO A 7 16.60 -21.13 -21.30
C PRO A 7 16.76 -20.29 -20.01
N PRO A 8 16.57 -18.95 -20.05
CA PRO A 8 16.49 -18.17 -18.84
C PRO A 8 15.39 -18.75 -17.94
N SER A 9 15.74 -18.92 -16.67
CA SER A 9 14.94 -19.56 -15.63
C SER A 9 13.56 -18.93 -15.53
N LYS A 10 12.53 -19.77 -15.34
CA LYS A 10 11.23 -19.33 -14.83
C LYS A 10 11.48 -18.37 -13.68
N ASP A 11 10.85 -17.21 -13.71
CA ASP A 11 10.79 -16.28 -12.57
C ASP A 11 10.80 -17.08 -11.28
N GLU A 12 11.88 -16.90 -10.52
CA GLU A 12 12.00 -17.42 -9.17
C GLU A 12 10.93 -16.65 -8.38
N PHE A 13 9.70 -17.16 -8.37
CA PHE A 13 8.62 -16.66 -7.54
C PHE A 13 9.07 -16.90 -6.10
N LEU A 14 9.85 -15.97 -5.56
CA LEU A 14 10.11 -15.93 -4.14
C LEU A 14 8.73 -15.94 -3.47
N PRO A 15 8.43 -16.96 -2.64
CA PRO A 15 7.15 -17.02 -1.98
C PRO A 15 6.97 -15.75 -1.17
N ILE A 16 5.80 -15.12 -1.31
CA ILE A 16 5.45 -13.94 -0.52
C ILE A 16 4.98 -14.47 0.83
N GLU A 17 5.93 -14.73 1.71
CA GLU A 17 5.70 -15.38 3.01
C GLU A 17 5.20 -14.40 4.08
N ASP A 18 5.60 -13.13 3.96
CA ASP A 18 5.27 -12.09 4.94
C ASP A 18 5.02 -10.71 4.29
N VAL A 19 4.51 -9.78 5.09
CA VAL A 19 4.21 -8.41 4.66
C VAL A 19 5.49 -7.67 4.24
N ARG A 20 6.61 -7.90 4.93
CA ARG A 20 7.92 -7.32 4.60
C ARG A 20 8.36 -7.70 3.19
N THR A 21 8.23 -8.96 2.81
CA THR A 21 8.56 -9.47 1.46
C THR A 21 7.66 -8.84 0.41
N ALA A 22 6.36 -8.75 0.66
CA ALA A 22 5.43 -8.06 -0.23
C ALA A 22 5.81 -6.58 -0.45
N VAL A 23 6.20 -5.88 0.62
CA VAL A 23 6.64 -4.49 0.56
C VAL A 23 7.98 -4.34 -0.17
N ALA A 24 8.95 -5.23 0.09
CA ALA A 24 10.25 -5.22 -0.58
C ALA A 24 10.11 -5.41 -2.10
N LEU A 25 9.31 -6.40 -2.53
CA LEU A 25 9.04 -6.63 -3.95
C LEU A 25 8.34 -5.44 -4.61
N ALA A 26 7.38 -4.82 -3.93
CA ALA A 26 6.68 -3.65 -4.46
C ALA A 26 7.60 -2.42 -4.55
N LYS A 27 8.48 -2.21 -3.55
CA LYS A 27 9.48 -1.14 -3.56
C LYS A 27 10.41 -1.25 -4.76
N GLU A 28 10.88 -2.45 -5.07
CA GLU A 28 11.76 -2.69 -6.20
C GLU A 28 11.02 -2.54 -7.54
N LYS A 29 9.87 -3.22 -7.68
CA LYS A 29 9.13 -3.29 -8.94
C LYS A 29 8.47 -1.95 -9.35
N TYR A 30 8.08 -1.13 -8.38
CA TYR A 30 7.29 0.10 -8.61
C TYR A 30 7.96 1.35 -8.03
N ALA A 31 9.29 1.41 -8.03
CA ALA A 31 10.05 2.55 -7.51
C ALA A 31 9.72 3.90 -8.20
N GLY A 32 9.15 3.86 -9.41
CA GLY A 32 8.73 5.05 -10.15
C GLY A 32 7.35 5.57 -9.74
N GLU A 33 6.44 4.69 -9.32
CA GLU A 33 5.06 5.02 -9.00
C GLU A 33 4.79 5.09 -7.50
N LEU A 34 5.50 4.28 -6.71
CA LEU A 34 5.34 4.16 -5.27
C LEU A 34 6.58 4.67 -4.54
N HIS A 35 6.38 5.58 -3.60
CA HIS A 35 7.40 6.01 -2.67
C HIS A 35 7.03 5.57 -1.26
N PHE A 36 7.86 4.72 -0.66
CA PHE A 36 7.63 4.18 0.68
C PHE A 36 8.36 5.02 1.72
N GLN A 37 7.60 5.76 2.50
CA GLN A 37 8.07 6.52 3.65
C GLN A 37 7.16 6.21 4.84
N PRO A 38 7.15 4.97 5.36
CA PRO A 38 6.32 4.60 6.50
C PRO A 38 6.68 5.43 7.73
N ASN A 39 5.68 5.91 8.45
CA ASN A 39 5.87 6.60 9.73
C ASN A 39 6.20 5.61 10.85
N SER A 40 6.60 6.15 12.01
CA SER A 40 6.98 5.37 13.21
C SER A 40 5.87 4.47 13.80
N LYS A 41 4.63 4.55 13.28
CA LYS A 41 3.50 3.72 13.70
C LYS A 41 3.23 2.56 12.75
N SER A 42 4.02 2.43 11.68
CA SER A 42 3.89 1.32 10.75
C SER A 42 4.43 0.03 11.36
N GLU A 43 3.81 -1.08 10.98
CA GLU A 43 4.09 -2.45 11.41
C GLU A 43 4.36 -3.25 10.14
N ILE A 44 5.59 -3.19 9.59
CA ILE A 44 5.94 -3.89 8.33
C ILE A 44 6.71 -5.17 8.62
N ASP A 45 7.75 -5.09 9.46
CA ASP A 45 8.72 -6.17 9.61
C ASP A 45 8.15 -7.40 10.30
N ASP A 46 7.33 -7.22 11.33
CA ASP A 46 6.76 -8.29 12.16
C ASP A 46 5.23 -8.38 12.02
N ASN A 47 4.67 -7.92 10.90
CA ASN A 47 3.21 -7.89 10.72
C ASN A 47 2.64 -9.31 10.56
N PRO A 48 1.68 -9.73 11.41
CA PRO A 48 1.19 -11.11 11.40
C PRO A 48 0.07 -11.35 10.38
N TYR A 49 -0.20 -10.42 9.47
CA TYR A 49 -1.29 -10.55 8.50
C TYR A 49 -1.11 -11.80 7.61
N GLU A 50 -2.09 -12.71 7.66
CA GLU A 50 -1.96 -14.07 7.10
C GLU A 50 -2.04 -14.14 5.55
N LYS A 51 -2.31 -13.01 4.88
CA LYS A 51 -2.48 -12.96 3.41
C LYS A 51 -1.54 -11.95 2.76
N PRO A 52 -0.21 -12.09 2.90
CA PRO A 52 0.76 -11.12 2.39
C PRO A 52 0.72 -10.94 0.87
N THR A 53 0.27 -11.95 0.10
CA THR A 53 -0.01 -11.83 -1.33
C THR A 53 -1.05 -10.74 -1.65
N ASN A 54 -2.04 -10.53 -0.77
CA ASN A 54 -3.02 -9.45 -0.92
C ASN A 54 -2.40 -8.07 -0.70
N VAL A 55 -1.33 -7.98 0.12
CA VAL A 55 -0.59 -6.73 0.33
C VAL A 55 0.13 -6.35 -0.96
N LEU A 56 0.84 -7.29 -1.58
CA LEU A 56 1.48 -7.03 -2.88
C LEU A 56 0.45 -6.65 -3.94
N ALA A 57 -0.66 -7.37 -4.03
CA ALA A 57 -1.73 -7.07 -4.99
C ALA A 57 -2.35 -5.68 -4.77
N ALA A 58 -2.50 -5.24 -3.51
CA ALA A 58 -2.95 -3.89 -3.20
C ALA A 58 -1.91 -2.82 -3.59
N LEU A 59 -0.62 -3.07 -3.34
CA LEU A 59 0.47 -2.16 -3.74
C LEU A 59 0.58 -2.07 -5.27
N GLU A 60 0.47 -3.19 -5.98
CA GLU A 60 0.42 -3.22 -7.44
C GLU A 60 -0.80 -2.46 -7.97
N TRP A 61 -1.97 -2.60 -7.35
CA TRP A 61 -3.15 -1.82 -7.71
C TRP A 61 -2.93 -0.31 -7.51
N LEU A 62 -2.22 0.10 -6.47
CA LEU A 62 -1.83 1.49 -6.26
C LEU A 62 -0.88 1.99 -7.35
N ALA A 63 0.14 1.20 -7.69
CA ALA A 63 1.15 1.52 -8.70
C ALA A 63 0.59 1.54 -10.13
N THR A 64 -0.49 0.80 -10.38
CA THR A 64 -1.06 0.65 -11.72
C THR A 64 -2.38 1.40 -11.84
N THR A 65 -3.46 0.85 -11.28
CA THR A 65 -4.82 1.35 -11.50
C THR A 65 -5.03 2.72 -10.87
N PHE A 66 -4.62 2.91 -9.61
CA PHE A 66 -4.76 4.19 -8.94
C PHE A 66 -3.86 5.25 -9.58
N TYR A 67 -2.58 4.94 -9.74
CA TYR A 67 -1.58 5.81 -10.37
C TYR A 67 -2.01 6.28 -11.75
N ARG A 68 -2.31 5.36 -12.68
CA ARG A 68 -2.72 5.69 -14.05
C ARG A 68 -4.02 6.51 -14.09
N SER A 69 -4.91 6.29 -13.11
CA SER A 69 -6.09 7.14 -12.97
C SER A 69 -5.75 8.57 -12.52
N LYS A 70 -4.77 8.75 -11.63
CA LYS A 70 -4.26 10.07 -11.25
C LYS A 70 -3.51 10.77 -12.38
N MET A 71 -2.87 10.00 -13.26
CA MET A 71 -2.26 10.50 -14.49
C MET A 71 -3.28 10.86 -15.57
N GLY A 72 -4.54 10.45 -15.42
CA GLY A 72 -5.59 10.69 -16.43
C GLY A 72 -5.59 9.69 -17.58
N GLU A 73 -4.78 8.63 -17.50
CA GLU A 73 -4.64 7.60 -18.52
C GLU A 73 -5.80 6.60 -18.48
N VAL A 74 -6.36 6.34 -17.29
CA VAL A 74 -7.45 5.39 -17.09
C VAL A 74 -8.58 6.02 -16.28
N LYS A 75 -9.81 5.89 -16.78
CA LYS A 75 -11.01 6.27 -16.02
C LYS A 75 -11.43 5.15 -15.08
N VAL A 76 -11.26 5.37 -13.79
CA VAL A 76 -11.75 4.44 -12.74
C VAL A 76 -13.02 5.03 -12.13
N HIS A 77 -14.16 4.42 -12.44
CA HIS A 77 -15.46 4.88 -11.95
C HIS A 77 -15.65 4.67 -10.44
N ASP A 78 -15.13 3.56 -9.92
CA ASP A 78 -15.28 3.17 -8.53
C ASP A 78 -14.02 2.46 -8.04
N PHE A 79 -13.18 3.20 -7.31
CA PHE A 79 -11.93 2.68 -6.75
C PHE A 79 -12.17 1.55 -5.75
N ASP A 80 -13.25 1.60 -4.98
CA ASP A 80 -13.56 0.57 -3.98
C ASP A 80 -13.96 -0.75 -4.66
N LYS A 81 -14.82 -0.70 -5.68
CA LYS A 81 -15.10 -1.90 -6.50
C LYS A 81 -13.86 -2.39 -7.23
N SER A 82 -12.99 -1.51 -7.70
CA SER A 82 -11.79 -1.88 -8.45
C SER A 82 -10.82 -2.67 -7.56
N ILE A 83 -10.43 -2.16 -6.40
CA ILE A 83 -9.51 -2.87 -5.51
C ILE A 83 -10.13 -4.14 -4.92
N LYS A 84 -11.45 -4.13 -4.67
CA LYS A 84 -12.15 -5.31 -4.16
C LYS A 84 -12.07 -6.50 -5.13
N LYS A 85 -12.01 -6.26 -6.44
CA LYS A 85 -11.81 -7.31 -7.45
C LYS A 85 -10.39 -7.89 -7.44
N VAL A 86 -9.40 -7.10 -7.00
CA VAL A 86 -7.98 -7.50 -7.02
C VAL A 86 -7.63 -8.33 -5.81
N CYS A 87 -7.98 -7.88 -4.60
CA CYS A 87 -7.58 -8.55 -3.36
C CYS A 87 -8.67 -8.59 -2.29
N GLY A 88 -9.91 -8.26 -2.63
CA GLY A 88 -11.04 -8.24 -1.69
C GLY A 88 -11.03 -7.05 -0.71
N TRP A 89 -10.06 -6.14 -0.82
CA TRP A 89 -9.92 -4.98 0.06
C TRP A 89 -10.91 -3.86 -0.30
N ARG A 90 -10.97 -2.85 0.56
CA ARG A 90 -11.82 -1.66 0.41
C ARG A 90 -10.94 -0.42 0.29
N TYR A 91 -11.40 0.55 -0.47
CA TYR A 91 -10.76 1.86 -0.62
C TYR A 91 -11.58 2.94 0.09
N LYS A 92 -10.91 3.82 0.82
CA LYS A 92 -11.53 4.97 1.49
C LYS A 92 -10.83 6.26 1.11
N ARG A 93 -11.61 7.24 0.63
CA ARG A 93 -11.16 8.56 0.16
C ARG A 93 -11.33 9.65 1.23
N GLY A 94 -10.88 9.40 2.45
CA GLY A 94 -10.95 10.40 3.50
C GLY A 94 -11.02 9.79 4.89
N GLN A 95 -10.48 10.53 5.86
CA GLN A 95 -10.59 10.26 7.28
C GLN A 95 -11.02 11.54 7.99
N SER A 96 -11.58 11.43 9.20
CA SER A 96 -12.03 12.59 9.96
C SER A 96 -10.84 13.53 10.22
N LYS A 97 -10.94 14.79 9.78
CA LYS A 97 -9.90 15.80 10.02
C LYS A 97 -9.60 15.94 11.52
N GLN A 98 -10.63 15.91 12.36
CA GLN A 98 -10.47 16.00 13.81
C GLN A 98 -9.62 14.84 14.34
N THR A 99 -9.95 13.61 13.95
CA THR A 99 -9.21 12.40 14.34
C THR A 99 -7.77 12.44 13.84
N MET A 100 -7.57 12.82 12.57
CA MET A 100 -6.23 12.92 11.97
C MET A 100 -5.35 13.91 12.73
N HIS A 101 -5.86 15.07 13.11
CA HIS A 101 -5.11 16.07 13.87
C HIS A 101 -4.83 15.60 15.30
N LYS A 102 -5.81 14.96 15.96
CA LYS A 102 -5.66 14.41 17.31
C LYS A 102 -4.56 13.33 17.37
N TYR A 103 -4.54 12.44 16.38
CA TYR A 103 -3.60 11.32 16.30
C TYR A 103 -2.53 11.53 15.21
N LYS A 104 -2.05 12.77 15.06
CA LYS A 104 -1.15 13.19 13.97
C LYS A 104 0.00 12.21 13.63
N PRO A 105 0.73 11.60 14.58
CA PRO A 105 1.80 10.66 14.26
C PRO A 105 1.36 9.41 13.48
N TRP A 106 0.09 9.03 13.59
CA TRP A 106 -0.49 7.92 12.83
C TRP A 106 -0.88 8.30 11.41
N TYR A 107 -1.19 9.57 11.19
CA TYR A 107 -1.81 10.09 9.96
C TYR A 107 -0.89 10.96 9.11
N THR A 108 0.37 11.10 9.51
CA THR A 108 1.35 11.89 8.78
C THR A 108 2.60 11.08 8.48
N THR A 109 3.25 11.42 7.37
CA THR A 109 4.63 11.06 7.11
C THR A 109 5.37 12.27 6.55
N SER A 110 6.69 12.26 6.58
CA SER A 110 7.52 13.35 6.07
C SER A 110 8.53 12.86 5.05
N PHE A 111 8.55 13.50 3.89
CA PHE A 111 9.50 13.20 2.81
C PHE A 111 9.99 14.53 2.20
N GLU A 112 11.31 14.69 2.09
CA GLU A 112 11.98 15.89 1.56
C GLU A 112 11.47 17.21 2.18
N GLY A 113 11.36 17.25 3.51
CA GLY A 113 10.88 18.43 4.25
C GLY A 113 9.39 18.73 4.10
N ARG A 114 8.64 17.92 3.34
CA ARG A 114 7.18 18.03 3.21
C ARG A 114 6.48 17.05 4.12
N THR A 115 5.40 17.49 4.76
CA THR A 115 4.50 16.63 5.52
C THR A 115 3.33 16.20 4.64
N TYR A 116 3.08 14.91 4.55
CA TYR A 116 1.95 14.32 3.84
C TYR A 116 0.90 13.87 4.85
N TRP A 117 -0.35 14.23 4.58
CA TRP A 117 -1.50 13.74 5.34
C TRP A 117 -2.08 12.51 4.65
N LEU A 118 -2.09 11.38 5.36
CA LEU A 118 -2.51 10.08 4.85
C LEU A 118 -4.05 9.98 4.83
N GLU A 119 -4.67 10.80 3.99
CA GLU A 119 -6.13 10.93 3.89
C GLU A 119 -6.80 9.69 3.29
N ARG A 120 -6.05 8.89 2.53
CA ARG A 120 -6.56 7.71 1.83
C ARG A 120 -5.98 6.46 2.44
N HIS A 121 -6.78 5.40 2.42
CA HIS A 121 -6.28 4.08 2.73
C HIS A 121 -7.00 3.00 1.93
N VAL A 122 -6.29 1.90 1.77
CA VAL A 122 -6.85 0.61 1.35
C VAL A 122 -6.61 -0.39 2.47
N GLY A 123 -7.51 -1.35 2.62
CA GLY A 123 -7.34 -2.36 3.65
C GLY A 123 -8.51 -3.32 3.76
N THR A 124 -8.41 -4.22 4.73
CA THR A 124 -9.45 -5.20 5.03
C THR A 124 -9.68 -5.33 6.53
N GLY A 125 -10.86 -5.84 6.88
CA GLY A 125 -11.21 -6.20 8.24
C GLY A 125 -11.55 -5.02 9.15
N SER A 126 -12.23 -5.36 10.25
CA SER A 126 -12.42 -4.53 11.44
C SER A 126 -12.11 -5.33 12.71
N ASN A 127 -11.44 -6.49 12.56
CA ASN A 127 -11.07 -7.36 13.65
C ASN A 127 -10.01 -6.69 14.54
N LYS A 128 -10.04 -6.96 15.85
CA LYS A 128 -9.00 -6.53 16.78
C LYS A 128 -7.72 -7.36 16.64
N ASP A 129 -7.82 -8.56 16.07
CA ASP A 129 -6.68 -9.41 15.76
C ASP A 129 -6.03 -9.00 14.43
N SER A 130 -4.77 -8.55 14.50
CA SER A 130 -3.96 -8.06 13.37
C SER A 130 -3.71 -9.12 12.29
N ARG A 131 -3.84 -10.41 12.59
CA ARG A 131 -3.79 -11.49 11.58
C ARG A 131 -4.85 -11.35 10.49
N TYR A 132 -5.98 -10.69 10.82
CA TYR A 132 -7.14 -10.56 9.94
C TYR A 132 -7.43 -9.12 9.49
N THR A 133 -6.60 -8.15 9.87
CA THR A 133 -6.79 -6.74 9.53
C THR A 133 -5.47 -6.07 9.17
N ILE A 134 -5.47 -5.31 8.09
CA ILE A 134 -4.31 -4.51 7.68
C ILE A 134 -4.79 -3.35 6.81
N ARG A 135 -4.03 -2.26 6.85
CA ARG A 135 -4.23 -1.05 6.05
C ARG A 135 -2.93 -0.57 5.45
N ILE A 136 -3.05 0.02 4.28
CA ILE A 136 -2.01 0.82 3.63
C ILE A 136 -2.60 2.22 3.52
N ALA A 137 -2.06 3.18 4.27
CA ALA A 137 -2.46 4.59 4.19
C ALA A 137 -1.44 5.40 3.40
N PHE A 138 -1.95 6.28 2.55
CA PHE A 138 -1.15 6.93 1.52
C PHE A 138 -1.73 8.28 1.10
N ASP A 139 -0.91 9.04 0.38
CA ASP A 139 -1.30 10.26 -0.31
C ASP A 139 -0.81 10.27 -1.77
N TRP A 140 -1.40 11.13 -2.60
CA TRP A 140 -0.96 11.38 -3.96
C TRP A 140 -0.17 12.69 -4.02
N ASP A 141 1.14 12.61 -4.28
CA ASP A 141 1.94 13.79 -4.54
C ASP A 141 1.71 14.24 -5.98
N LYS A 142 0.85 15.25 -6.18
CA LYS A 142 0.56 15.79 -7.50
C LYS A 142 1.78 16.43 -8.18
N ALA A 143 2.71 17.00 -7.41
CA ALA A 143 3.87 17.70 -7.96
C ALA A 143 4.90 16.70 -8.49
N ARG A 144 5.18 15.63 -7.73
CA ARG A 144 6.11 14.56 -8.11
C ARG A 144 5.46 13.46 -8.94
N ARG A 145 4.13 13.42 -8.99
CA ARG A 145 3.32 12.39 -9.64
C ARG A 145 3.64 11.00 -9.11
N ILE A 146 3.62 10.84 -7.78
CA ILE A 146 3.90 9.56 -7.10
C ILE A 146 2.87 9.29 -6.01
N VAL A 147 2.69 8.01 -5.66
CA VAL A 147 1.91 7.58 -4.49
C VAL A 147 2.85 7.48 -3.29
N VAL A 148 2.64 8.31 -2.27
CA VAL A 148 3.43 8.29 -1.04
C VAL A 148 2.76 7.34 -0.05
N ILE A 149 3.38 6.19 0.19
CA ILE A 149 2.94 5.19 1.17
C ILE A 149 3.53 5.58 2.52
N GLY A 150 2.67 6.07 3.42
CA GLY A 150 3.09 6.61 4.71
C GLY A 150 2.78 5.75 5.92
N TYR A 151 1.96 4.71 5.75
CA TYR A 151 1.61 3.79 6.82
C TYR A 151 1.24 2.42 6.26
N ILE A 152 1.74 1.37 6.89
CA ILE A 152 1.31 -0.02 6.69
C ILE A 152 1.20 -0.65 8.08
N GLY A 153 0.07 -1.25 8.42
CA GLY A 153 -0.14 -1.87 9.73
C GLY A 153 -1.62 -2.14 10.00
N GLN A 154 -1.98 -2.42 11.25
CA GLN A 154 -3.39 -2.54 11.66
C GLN A 154 -4.17 -1.21 11.46
N HIS A 155 -5.42 -1.14 11.92
CA HIS A 155 -6.22 0.08 11.97
C HIS A 155 -5.45 1.24 12.63
N GLN A 156 -5.26 2.36 11.91
CA GLN A 156 -4.71 3.59 12.48
C GLN A 156 -5.54 4.06 13.69
N GLN A 157 -4.88 4.62 14.71
CA GLN A 157 -5.52 5.05 15.96
C GLN A 157 -6.69 6.02 15.75
N THR A 158 -7.80 5.75 16.43
CA THR A 158 -8.99 6.60 16.55
C THR A 158 -9.47 6.64 18.00
N ASP A 159 -10.57 7.34 18.30
CA ASP A 159 -11.20 7.29 19.63
C ASP A 159 -11.83 5.92 19.95
N ALA A 160 -12.09 5.09 18.94
CA ALA A 160 -12.74 3.79 19.08
C ALA A 160 -11.77 2.60 19.17
N THR A 161 -10.47 2.85 19.01
CA THR A 161 -9.39 1.85 19.04
C THR A 161 -8.48 2.13 20.21
#